data_AF-A0A8I0F7H0-F1
#
_entry.id   AF-A0A8I0F7H0-F1
#
_cell.length_a   1.000
_cell.length_b   1.000
_cell.length_c   1.000
_cell.angle_alpha   90.00
_cell.angle_beta   90.00
_cell.angle_gamma   90.00
#
_symmetry.space_group_name_H-M   'P 1'
#
loop_
_entity.id
_entity.type
_entity.pdbx_description
1 polymer ?
#
loop_
_entity_poly.entity_id
_entity_poly.type
_entity_poly.pdbx_seq_one_letter_code
_entity_poly.pdbx_strand_id
1 'polypeptide(L)'
;MVKRLMNKEADYTIIGCKDEVEFIKLLGNSYVYEDIINSSIDNLDPDNFLNIEEYYSRMADFQCLKLRYKNEFIQKNSGAEFHWYFIEGLEAYINGHFLPALLSLICGIESSLRSTLHLMSDGEEDRLYVNKIMNKEMIIDAKNKGLPISALAFSNEQDFHKKITNDEKINLIKLRNDLMHGNIREFTEYFEEQRIFYPEHLIDSLVEIILISKKWIKELSEFKNTI
;
A
#
# COMPACT_ATOMS: atom_id res chain seq x y z
N MET A 1 23.34 -14.87 10.31
CA MET A 1 22.48 -15.58 9.34
C MET A 1 21.07 -14.96 9.29
N VAL A 2 20.34 -14.89 10.40
CA VAL A 2 18.97 -14.30 10.50
C VAL A 2 18.87 -12.87 9.94
N LYS A 3 19.78 -11.97 10.33
CA LYS A 3 19.82 -10.57 9.84
C LYS A 3 20.00 -10.45 8.32
N ARG A 4 20.62 -11.45 7.68
CA ARG A 4 20.89 -11.49 6.23
C ARG A 4 19.67 -12.01 5.45
N LEU A 5 18.86 -12.86 6.06
CA LEU A 5 17.60 -13.39 5.50
C LEU A 5 16.44 -12.37 5.59
N MET A 6 16.49 -11.45 6.55
CA MET A 6 15.48 -10.40 6.75
C MET A 6 15.63 -9.18 5.83
N ASN A 7 16.82 -8.96 5.26
CA ASN A 7 17.14 -7.83 4.39
C ASN A 7 17.01 -8.15 2.89
N LYS A 8 16.55 -9.34 2.52
CA LYS A 8 16.22 -9.65 1.13
C LYS A 8 14.89 -8.99 0.77
N GLU A 9 14.79 -8.48 -0.46
CA GLU A 9 13.51 -8.04 -1.04
C GLU A 9 12.54 -9.22 -1.19
N ALA A 10 11.25 -8.92 -1.24
CA ALA A 10 10.23 -9.93 -1.47
C ALA A 10 10.24 -10.37 -2.94
N ASP A 11 10.72 -11.59 -3.20
CA ASP A 11 10.62 -12.24 -4.50
C ASP A 11 9.36 -13.11 -4.55
N TYR A 12 8.26 -12.55 -5.06
CA TYR A 12 6.98 -13.26 -5.17
C TYR A 12 6.95 -14.27 -6.32
N THR A 13 7.94 -14.27 -7.22
CA THR A 13 8.00 -15.24 -8.32
C THR A 13 8.27 -16.65 -7.81
N ILE A 14 8.84 -16.78 -6.60
CA ILE A 14 9.12 -18.08 -5.98
C ILE A 14 7.84 -18.90 -5.73
N ILE A 15 6.69 -18.23 -5.56
CA ILE A 15 5.37 -18.87 -5.42
C ILE A 15 4.53 -18.79 -6.69
N GLY A 16 5.14 -18.42 -7.82
CA GLY A 16 4.48 -18.39 -9.13
C GLY A 16 3.65 -17.14 -9.43
N CYS A 17 3.67 -16.11 -8.58
CA CYS A 17 3.03 -14.83 -8.90
C CYS A 17 3.78 -14.14 -10.05
N LYS A 18 3.04 -13.62 -11.04
CA LYS A 18 3.59 -12.93 -12.22
C LYS A 18 4.08 -11.52 -11.89
N ASP A 19 3.40 -10.87 -10.97
CA ASP A 19 3.66 -9.50 -10.56
C ASP A 19 3.22 -9.26 -9.10
N GLU A 20 3.52 -8.04 -8.63
CA GLU A 20 3.17 -7.60 -7.28
C GLU A 20 1.65 -7.50 -7.08
N VAL A 21 0.86 -7.24 -8.14
CA VAL A 21 -0.61 -7.16 -8.06
C VAL A 21 -1.19 -8.51 -7.68
N GLU A 22 -0.76 -9.58 -8.38
CA GLU A 22 -1.18 -10.95 -8.08
C GLU A 22 -0.76 -11.36 -6.67
N PHE A 23 0.46 -10.99 -6.26
CA PHE A 23 0.94 -11.25 -4.91
C PHE A 23 0.12 -10.55 -3.83
N ILE A 24 -0.18 -9.25 -4.00
CA ILE A 24 -1.01 -8.50 -3.05
C ILE A 24 -2.39 -9.14 -2.96
N LYS A 25 -3.04 -9.45 -4.08
CA LYS A 25 -4.36 -10.12 -4.09
C LYS A 25 -4.34 -11.42 -3.30
N LEU A 26 -3.26 -12.20 -3.43
CA LEU A 26 -3.07 -13.42 -2.65
C LEU A 26 -2.96 -13.16 -1.14
N LEU A 27 -2.27 -12.09 -0.71
CA LEU A 27 -2.17 -11.72 0.70
C LEU A 27 -3.53 -11.41 1.34
N GLY A 28 -4.51 -10.95 0.56
CA GLY A 28 -5.88 -10.73 1.02
C GLY A 28 -6.65 -12.00 1.34
N ASN A 29 -6.13 -13.19 0.98
CA ASN A 29 -6.70 -14.48 1.33
C ASN A 29 -5.65 -15.32 2.08
N SER A 30 -5.61 -15.16 3.41
CA SER A 30 -4.62 -15.80 4.27
C SER A 30 -4.61 -17.32 4.15
N TYR A 31 -5.77 -17.96 3.99
CA TYR A 31 -5.86 -19.41 3.82
C TYR A 31 -5.18 -19.89 2.55
N VAL A 32 -5.50 -19.27 1.41
CA VAL A 32 -4.89 -19.64 0.11
C VAL A 32 -3.40 -19.32 0.12
N TYR A 33 -2.99 -18.19 0.71
CA TYR A 33 -1.58 -17.85 0.86
C TYR A 33 -0.82 -18.93 1.64
N GLU A 34 -1.30 -19.34 2.82
CA GLU A 34 -0.61 -20.34 3.64
C GLU A 34 -0.60 -21.71 2.97
N ASP A 35 -1.67 -22.10 2.26
CA ASP A 35 -1.71 -23.35 1.49
C ASP A 35 -0.67 -23.39 0.37
N ILE A 36 -0.51 -22.28 -0.37
CA ILE A 36 0.52 -22.14 -1.40
C ILE A 36 1.92 -22.21 -0.78
N ILE A 37 2.16 -21.56 0.36
CA ILE A 37 3.46 -21.61 1.04
C ILE A 37 3.79 -23.02 1.50
N ASN A 38 2.86 -23.70 2.16
CA ASN A 38 3.05 -25.07 2.64
C ASN A 38 3.28 -26.03 1.46
N SER A 39 2.45 -25.95 0.42
CA SER A 39 2.62 -26.75 -0.80
C SER A 39 3.96 -26.48 -1.49
N SER A 40 4.42 -25.23 -1.52
CA SER A 40 5.72 -24.88 -2.13
C SER A 40 6.88 -25.48 -1.35
N ILE A 41 6.77 -25.54 -0.02
CA ILE A 41 7.78 -26.14 0.87
C ILE A 41 7.76 -27.67 0.76
N ASP A 42 6.57 -28.29 0.74
CA ASP A 42 6.41 -29.75 0.66
C ASP A 42 6.92 -30.31 -0.68
N ASN A 43 6.88 -29.50 -1.74
CA ASN A 43 7.43 -29.85 -3.06
C ASN A 43 8.95 -29.64 -3.18
N LEU A 44 9.64 -29.14 -2.14
CA LEU A 44 11.09 -29.04 -2.15
C LEU A 44 11.73 -30.42 -1.95
N ASP A 45 12.64 -30.75 -2.85
CA ASP A 45 13.47 -31.95 -2.76
C ASP A 45 14.89 -31.55 -2.32
N PRO A 46 15.38 -31.98 -1.14
CA PRO A 46 16.74 -31.71 -0.68
C PRO A 46 17.83 -32.13 -1.67
N ASP A 47 17.59 -33.15 -2.50
CA ASP A 47 18.58 -33.67 -3.45
C ASP A 47 18.81 -32.72 -4.64
N ASN A 48 17.90 -31.75 -4.85
CA ASN A 48 18.04 -30.72 -5.87
C ASN A 48 18.94 -29.54 -5.45
N PHE A 49 19.54 -29.57 -4.25
CA PHE A 49 20.37 -28.49 -3.71
C PHE A 49 21.83 -28.91 -3.56
N LEU A 50 22.76 -27.95 -3.71
CA LEU A 50 24.20 -28.22 -3.62
C LEU A 50 24.63 -28.60 -2.19
N ASN A 51 23.90 -28.11 -1.19
CA ASN A 51 24.12 -28.38 0.21
C ASN A 51 22.85 -28.09 1.03
N ILE A 52 22.85 -28.56 2.27
CA ILE A 52 21.70 -28.45 3.17
C ILE A 52 21.41 -27.00 3.61
N GLU A 53 22.41 -26.12 3.62
CA GLU A 53 22.21 -24.70 3.95
C GLU A 53 21.38 -23.99 2.86
N GLU A 54 21.61 -24.33 1.60
CA GLU A 54 20.85 -23.79 0.46
C GLU A 54 19.39 -24.25 0.50
N TYR A 55 19.14 -25.52 0.81
CA TYR A 55 17.80 -26.07 1.02
C TYR A 55 17.04 -25.29 2.11
N TYR A 56 17.65 -25.14 3.30
CA TYR A 56 17.02 -24.39 4.39
C TYR A 56 16.88 -22.89 4.08
N SER A 57 17.81 -22.31 3.31
CA SER A 57 17.66 -20.92 2.84
C SER A 57 16.43 -20.78 1.93
N ARG A 58 16.15 -21.75 1.05
CA ARG A 58 14.98 -21.72 0.17
C ARG A 58 13.67 -21.87 0.96
N MET A 59 13.63 -22.78 1.93
CA MET A 59 12.48 -22.88 2.86
C MET A 59 12.23 -21.55 3.59
N ALA A 60 13.30 -20.93 4.10
CA ALA A 60 13.20 -19.64 4.77
C ALA A 60 12.74 -18.52 3.82
N ASP A 61 13.10 -18.58 2.52
CA ASP A 61 12.64 -17.63 1.52
C ASP A 61 11.10 -17.69 1.35
N PHE A 62 10.50 -18.88 1.33
CA PHE A 62 9.04 -19.04 1.34
C PHE A 62 8.41 -18.50 2.63
N GLN A 63 8.88 -18.96 3.79
CA GLN A 63 8.30 -18.59 5.08
C GLN A 63 8.39 -17.09 5.38
N CYS A 64 9.47 -16.45 4.93
CA CYS A 64 9.70 -15.03 5.18
C CYS A 64 9.08 -14.11 4.13
N LEU A 65 8.44 -14.61 3.06
CA LEU A 65 8.03 -13.79 1.93
C LEU A 65 7.08 -12.64 2.33
N LYS A 66 5.99 -12.95 3.02
CA LYS A 66 5.05 -11.97 3.59
C LYS A 66 5.72 -10.98 4.54
N LEU A 67 6.66 -11.43 5.36
CA LEU A 67 7.42 -10.56 6.28
C LEU A 67 8.34 -9.60 5.51
N ARG A 68 9.02 -10.07 4.47
CA ARG A 68 9.89 -9.22 3.62
C ARG A 68 9.07 -8.14 2.93
N TYR A 69 7.91 -8.51 2.40
CA TYR A 69 7.01 -7.55 1.78
C TYR A 69 6.58 -6.46 2.76
N LYS A 70 6.20 -6.83 3.98
CA LYS A 70 5.90 -5.89 5.06
C LYS A 70 7.11 -4.99 5.38
N ASN A 71 8.31 -5.56 5.46
CA ASN A 71 9.52 -4.80 5.79
C ASN A 71 9.86 -3.74 4.72
N GLU A 72 9.46 -3.93 3.46
CA GLU A 72 9.65 -2.91 2.43
C GLU A 72 8.87 -1.62 2.74
N PHE A 73 7.69 -1.73 3.36
CA PHE A 73 6.93 -0.57 3.84
C PHE A 73 7.62 0.09 5.04
N ILE A 74 8.25 -0.69 5.92
CA ILE A 74 8.94 -0.17 7.11
C ILE A 74 10.23 0.56 6.71
N GLN A 75 11.08 -0.08 5.89
CA GLN A 75 12.40 0.45 5.52
C GLN A 75 12.31 1.77 4.73
N LYS A 76 11.25 1.95 3.94
CA LYS A 76 11.06 3.16 3.12
C LYS A 76 10.38 4.29 3.89
N ASN A 77 9.78 4.01 5.04
CA ASN A 77 9.12 5.00 5.90
C ASN A 77 10.12 5.61 6.90
N SER A 78 10.46 6.89 6.72
CA SER A 78 11.31 7.65 7.67
C SER A 78 10.54 8.64 8.57
N GLY A 79 9.23 8.84 8.35
CA GLY A 79 8.41 9.80 9.10
C GLY A 79 7.66 9.20 10.28
N ALA A 80 8.04 9.58 11.51
CA ALA A 80 7.36 9.16 12.74
C ALA A 80 5.87 9.55 12.77
N GLU A 81 5.50 10.60 12.06
CA GLU A 81 4.20 11.27 12.07
C GLU A 81 3.10 10.55 11.27
N PHE A 82 3.45 9.63 10.37
CA PHE A 82 2.46 8.94 9.52
C PHE A 82 2.72 7.45 9.27
N HIS A 83 3.92 6.93 9.57
CA HIS A 83 4.30 5.55 9.19
C HIS A 83 3.35 4.47 9.71
N TRP A 84 2.82 4.63 10.93
CA TRP A 84 1.90 3.64 11.53
C TRP A 84 0.61 3.47 10.72
N TYR A 85 0.09 4.51 10.05
CA TYR A 85 -1.07 4.35 9.18
C TYR A 85 -0.83 3.36 8.05
N PHE A 86 0.38 3.38 7.48
CA PHE A 86 0.73 2.46 6.39
C PHE A 86 0.98 1.05 6.90
N ILE A 87 1.69 0.91 8.03
CA ILE A 87 1.99 -0.39 8.64
C ILE A 87 0.71 -1.08 9.10
N GLU A 88 -0.11 -0.40 9.91
CA GLU A 88 -1.39 -0.93 10.40
C GLU A 88 -2.38 -1.15 9.26
N GLY A 89 -2.35 -0.31 8.22
CA GLY A 89 -3.17 -0.51 7.02
C GLY A 89 -2.82 -1.82 6.30
N LEU A 90 -1.52 -2.08 6.11
CA LEU A 90 -1.07 -3.33 5.50
C LEU A 90 -1.33 -4.54 6.39
N GLU A 91 -1.12 -4.43 7.70
CA GLU A 91 -1.42 -5.50 8.66
C GLU A 91 -2.92 -5.83 8.70
N ALA A 92 -3.78 -4.81 8.70
CA ALA A 92 -5.22 -4.99 8.59
C ALA A 92 -5.58 -5.75 7.32
N TYR A 93 -4.98 -5.42 6.18
CA TYR A 93 -5.26 -6.11 4.92
C TYR A 93 -4.88 -7.59 4.98
N ILE A 94 -3.67 -7.90 5.45
CA ILE A 94 -3.15 -9.27 5.58
C ILE A 94 -4.05 -10.13 6.50
N ASN A 95 -4.73 -9.49 7.47
CA ASN A 95 -5.67 -10.15 8.37
C ASN A 95 -7.13 -10.13 7.86
N GLY A 96 -7.37 -9.78 6.60
CA GLY A 96 -8.70 -9.80 5.97
C GLY A 96 -9.60 -8.61 6.34
N HIS A 97 -9.04 -7.53 6.90
CA HIS A 97 -9.78 -6.33 7.26
C HIS A 97 -9.69 -5.26 6.16
N PHE A 98 -10.42 -5.45 5.06
CA PHE A 98 -10.35 -4.62 3.85
C PHE A 98 -10.67 -3.14 4.10
N LEU A 99 -11.81 -2.84 4.74
CA LEU A 99 -12.23 -1.47 4.97
C LEU A 99 -11.28 -0.72 5.94
N PRO A 100 -10.91 -1.28 7.12
CA PRO A 100 -9.89 -0.67 7.98
C PRO A 100 -8.55 -0.46 7.27
N ALA A 101 -8.11 -1.43 6.46
CA ALA A 101 -6.87 -1.32 5.70
C ALA A 101 -6.90 -0.13 4.73
N LEU A 102 -7.98 -0.02 3.94
CA LEU A 102 -8.14 1.02 2.94
C LEU A 102 -8.14 2.42 3.56
N LEU A 103 -8.91 2.57 4.65
CA LEU A 103 -9.02 3.83 5.39
C LEU A 103 -7.69 4.21 6.03
N SER A 104 -6.98 3.27 6.67
CA SER A 104 -5.66 3.52 7.25
C SER A 104 -4.65 3.96 6.20
N LEU A 105 -4.55 3.27 5.06
CA LEU A 105 -3.62 3.64 4.00
C LEU A 105 -3.91 5.04 3.43
N ILE A 106 -5.19 5.35 3.18
CA ILE A 106 -5.62 6.69 2.73
C ILE A 106 -5.26 7.76 3.78
N CYS A 107 -5.49 7.48 5.07
CA CYS A 107 -5.09 8.37 6.16
C CYS A 107 -3.57 8.57 6.23
N GLY A 108 -2.77 7.55 5.90
CA GLY A 108 -1.32 7.66 5.79
C GLY A 108 -0.89 8.61 4.67
N ILE A 109 -1.51 8.50 3.49
CA ILE A 109 -1.27 9.42 2.37
C ILE A 109 -1.67 10.85 2.74
N GLU A 110 -2.87 11.03 3.27
CA GLU A 110 -3.38 12.35 3.68
C GLU A 110 -2.49 12.99 4.75
N SER A 111 -2.11 12.23 5.79
CA SER A 111 -1.28 12.71 6.89
C SER A 111 0.13 13.05 6.42
N SER A 112 0.74 12.22 5.58
CA SER A 112 2.09 12.49 5.04
C SER A 112 2.14 13.69 4.11
N LEU A 113 1.13 13.86 3.24
CA LEU A 113 0.99 15.05 2.41
C LEU A 113 0.88 16.31 3.28
N ARG A 114 0.05 16.23 4.31
CA ARG A 114 -0.25 17.35 5.20
C ARG A 114 0.95 17.79 6.03
N SER A 115 1.62 16.85 6.67
CA SER A 115 2.81 17.14 7.47
C SER A 115 3.94 17.69 6.60
N THR A 116 4.15 17.12 5.41
CA THR A 116 5.21 17.60 4.49
C THR A 116 4.92 19.03 4.01
N LEU A 117 3.69 19.32 3.57
CA LEU A 117 3.29 20.67 3.16
C LEU A 117 3.44 21.71 4.27
N HIS A 118 3.17 21.31 5.52
CA HIS A 118 3.32 22.17 6.69
C HIS A 118 4.79 22.50 6.96
N LEU A 119 5.66 21.49 6.98
CA LEU A 119 7.09 21.66 7.17
C LEU A 119 7.72 22.57 6.10
N MET A 120 7.23 22.51 4.87
CA MET A 120 7.69 23.38 3.77
C MET A 120 7.18 24.82 3.83
N SER A 121 6.29 25.17 4.76
CA SER A 121 5.68 26.51 4.84
C SER A 121 6.24 27.35 6.00
N ASP A 122 7.43 27.03 6.51
CA ASP A 122 8.06 27.65 7.69
C ASP A 122 7.15 27.69 8.94
N GLY A 123 6.25 26.70 9.08
CA GLY A 123 5.44 26.55 10.28
C GLY A 123 6.34 26.27 11.49
N GLU A 124 6.15 27.00 12.59
CA GLU A 124 6.79 26.69 13.88
C GLU A 124 6.62 25.19 14.19
N GLU A 125 7.72 24.55 14.62
CA GLU A 125 7.93 23.08 14.72
C GLU A 125 6.84 22.28 15.46
N ASP A 126 5.87 22.94 16.09
CA ASP A 126 5.07 22.38 17.18
C ASP A 126 3.56 22.23 16.89
N ARG A 127 3.16 22.12 15.61
CA ARG A 127 1.78 21.68 15.28
C ARG A 127 1.75 20.48 14.35
N LEU A 128 1.79 19.30 14.97
CA LEU A 128 1.38 18.01 14.39
C LEU A 128 -0.09 17.99 13.91
N TYR A 129 -0.87 19.05 14.16
CA TYR A 129 -2.27 19.14 13.79
C TYR A 129 -2.54 20.28 12.80
N VAL A 130 -2.61 19.92 11.52
CA VAL A 130 -3.16 20.76 10.47
C VAL A 130 -4.61 20.33 10.24
N ASN A 131 -5.58 21.20 10.51
CA ASN A 131 -7.00 20.89 10.31
C ASN A 131 -7.42 21.01 8.84
N LYS A 132 -6.77 20.25 7.95
CA LYS A 132 -7.12 20.16 6.54
C LYS A 132 -7.26 18.70 6.15
N ILE A 133 -8.39 18.40 5.50
CA ILE A 133 -8.67 17.11 4.88
C ILE A 133 -8.04 17.11 3.49
N MET A 134 -7.62 15.94 2.99
CA MET A 134 -7.14 15.82 1.61
C MET A 134 -8.23 16.26 0.64
N ASN A 135 -7.96 17.36 -0.04
CA ASN A 135 -8.81 17.92 -1.08
C ASN A 135 -7.96 18.29 -2.29
N LYS A 136 -8.61 18.76 -3.35
CA LYS A 136 -7.94 19.09 -4.60
C LYS A 136 -6.94 20.24 -4.45
N GLU A 137 -7.30 21.26 -3.67
CA GLU A 137 -6.44 22.42 -3.42
C GLU A 137 -5.12 22.00 -2.76
N MET A 138 -5.16 21.02 -1.87
CA MET A 138 -3.96 20.46 -1.22
C MET A 138 -3.04 19.75 -2.22
N ILE A 139 -3.60 19.03 -3.20
CA ILE A 139 -2.83 18.41 -4.29
C ILE A 139 -2.21 19.48 -5.20
N ILE A 140 -2.94 20.56 -5.46
CA ILE A 140 -2.44 21.71 -6.24
C ILE A 140 -1.30 22.41 -5.49
N ASP A 141 -1.44 22.66 -4.19
CA ASP A 141 -0.36 23.24 -3.36
C ASP A 141 0.88 22.34 -3.35
N ALA A 142 0.68 21.03 -3.17
CA ALA A 142 1.76 20.03 -3.24
C ALA A 142 2.48 20.05 -4.59
N LYS A 143 1.74 20.12 -5.69
CA LYS A 143 2.32 20.26 -7.03
C LYS A 143 3.15 21.53 -7.16
N ASN A 144 2.63 22.66 -6.72
CA ASN A 144 3.31 23.96 -6.83
C ASN A 144 4.59 24.02 -6.00
N LYS A 145 4.63 23.27 -4.89
CA LYS A 145 5.82 23.10 -4.03
C LYS A 145 6.77 21.99 -4.52
N GLY A 146 6.48 21.32 -5.63
CA GLY A 146 7.36 20.32 -6.23
C GLY A 146 7.28 18.93 -5.61
N LEU A 147 6.28 18.64 -4.76
CA LEU A 147 6.09 17.27 -4.24
C LEU A 147 5.79 16.30 -5.40
N PRO A 148 6.16 15.01 -5.25
CA PRO A 148 5.99 13.98 -6.28
C PRO A 148 4.54 13.50 -6.39
N ILE A 149 3.60 14.41 -6.64
CA ILE A 149 2.15 14.11 -6.69
C ILE A 149 1.77 13.06 -7.74
N SER A 150 2.60 12.83 -8.76
CA SER A 150 2.39 11.77 -9.76
C SER A 150 2.40 10.35 -9.16
N ALA A 151 2.96 10.18 -7.96
CA ALA A 151 2.88 8.92 -7.22
C ALA A 151 1.47 8.61 -6.68
N LEU A 152 0.59 9.63 -6.58
CA LEU A 152 -0.77 9.50 -6.05
C LEU A 152 -1.81 9.11 -7.11
N ALA A 153 -1.42 9.05 -8.38
CA ALA A 153 -2.30 8.70 -9.49
C ALA A 153 -2.61 7.20 -9.47
N PHE A 154 -3.87 6.85 -9.76
CA PHE A 154 -4.24 5.46 -10.00
C PHE A 154 -3.59 4.96 -11.31
N SER A 155 -3.28 3.68 -11.38
CA SER A 155 -2.68 3.01 -12.56
C SER A 155 -3.50 3.22 -13.83
N ASN A 156 -4.84 3.29 -13.70
CA ASN A 156 -5.77 3.55 -14.79
C ASN A 156 -6.09 5.05 -15.01
N GLU A 157 -5.50 5.97 -14.24
CA GLU A 157 -5.79 7.42 -14.27
C GLU A 157 -4.79 8.18 -15.16
N GLN A 158 -4.91 7.97 -16.46
CA GLN A 158 -4.03 8.59 -17.47
C GLN A 158 -4.13 10.12 -17.55
N ASP A 159 -5.22 10.68 -17.02
CA ASP A 159 -5.57 12.09 -17.05
C ASP A 159 -5.32 12.81 -15.72
N PHE A 160 -4.61 12.19 -14.76
CA PHE A 160 -4.37 12.73 -13.42
C PHE A 160 -3.95 14.22 -13.41
N HIS A 161 -2.93 14.59 -14.19
CA HIS A 161 -2.47 15.99 -14.25
C HIS A 161 -3.48 16.94 -14.89
N LYS A 162 -4.33 16.46 -15.80
CA LYS A 162 -5.43 17.25 -16.39
C LYS A 162 -6.57 17.42 -15.40
N LYS A 163 -6.90 16.37 -14.63
CA LYS A 163 -7.89 16.41 -13.56
C LYS A 163 -7.53 17.43 -12.49
N ILE A 164 -6.24 17.59 -12.18
CA ILE A 164 -5.76 18.62 -11.25
C ILE A 164 -6.13 20.04 -11.73
N THR A 165 -6.07 20.31 -13.03
CA THR A 165 -6.32 21.65 -13.58
C THR A 165 -7.78 21.91 -13.95
N ASN A 166 -8.55 20.88 -14.27
CA ASN A 166 -9.97 20.99 -14.63
C ASN A 166 -10.86 20.90 -13.38
N ASP A 167 -12.19 20.91 -13.46
CA ASP A 167 -13.08 20.70 -12.29
C ASP A 167 -13.40 19.22 -12.02
N GLU A 168 -12.55 18.31 -12.52
CA GLU A 168 -12.76 16.87 -12.39
C GLU A 168 -12.22 16.32 -11.06
N LYS A 169 -12.85 15.24 -10.56
CA LYS A 169 -12.43 14.58 -9.32
C LYS A 169 -11.26 13.63 -9.60
N ILE A 170 -10.20 13.78 -8.82
CA ILE A 170 -9.06 12.84 -8.77
C ILE A 170 -9.52 11.54 -8.10
N ASN A 171 -9.13 10.39 -8.64
CA ASN A 171 -9.62 9.08 -8.19
C ASN A 171 -9.37 8.84 -6.69
N LEU A 172 -8.16 9.16 -6.20
CA LEU A 172 -7.82 9.04 -4.78
C LEU A 172 -8.75 9.86 -3.87
N ILE A 173 -9.05 11.12 -4.25
CA ILE A 173 -9.94 11.99 -3.48
C ILE A 173 -11.38 11.48 -3.54
N LYS A 174 -11.82 11.00 -4.71
CA LYS A 174 -13.14 10.39 -4.88
C LYS A 174 -13.28 9.18 -3.96
N LEU A 175 -12.35 8.22 -4.02
CA LEU A 175 -12.36 7.02 -3.19
C LEU A 175 -12.37 7.37 -1.69
N ARG A 176 -11.50 8.29 -1.26
CA ARG A 176 -11.47 8.78 0.12
C ARG A 176 -12.82 9.31 0.56
N ASN A 177 -13.44 10.18 -0.23
CA ASN A 177 -14.74 10.75 0.11
C ASN A 177 -15.85 9.71 0.10
N ASP A 178 -15.86 8.82 -0.89
CA ASP A 178 -16.90 7.81 -1.01
C ASP A 178 -16.89 6.86 0.18
N LEU A 179 -15.72 6.39 0.61
CA LEU A 179 -15.60 5.52 1.80
C LEU A 179 -15.96 6.26 3.09
N MET A 180 -15.46 7.48 3.28
CA MET A 180 -15.68 8.25 4.52
C MET A 180 -17.14 8.73 4.68
N HIS A 181 -17.88 8.84 3.58
CA HIS A 181 -19.30 9.18 3.59
C HIS A 181 -20.24 7.97 3.47
N GLY A 182 -19.69 6.75 3.40
CA GLY A 182 -20.50 5.54 3.24
C GLY A 182 -21.13 5.38 1.86
N ASN A 183 -20.62 6.06 0.83
CA ASN A 183 -21.02 5.90 -0.56
C ASN A 183 -20.45 4.60 -1.15
N ILE A 184 -20.81 3.45 -0.58
CA ILE A 184 -20.29 2.14 -0.99
C ILE A 184 -20.99 1.54 -2.20
N ARG A 185 -21.93 2.28 -2.83
CA ARG A 185 -22.82 1.78 -3.87
C ARG A 185 -22.09 1.27 -5.12
N GLU A 186 -20.89 1.77 -5.39
CA GLU A 186 -20.05 1.28 -6.51
C GLU A 186 -19.37 -0.06 -6.20
N PHE A 187 -19.30 -0.44 -4.93
CA PHE A 187 -18.72 -1.70 -4.44
C PHE A 187 -19.81 -2.73 -4.07
N THR A 188 -21.04 -2.54 -4.53
CA THR A 188 -22.13 -3.50 -4.29
C THR A 188 -22.38 -4.35 -5.52
N GLU A 189 -22.68 -5.62 -5.31
CA GLU A 189 -23.19 -6.51 -6.35
C GLU A 189 -24.69 -6.75 -6.17
N TYR A 190 -25.38 -7.13 -7.25
CA TYR A 190 -26.80 -7.51 -7.18
C TYR A 190 -26.94 -8.99 -6.84
N PHE A 191 -27.74 -9.27 -5.81
CA PHE A 191 -28.15 -10.61 -5.44
C PHE A 191 -29.64 -10.58 -5.07
N GLU A 192 -30.45 -11.39 -5.76
CA GLU A 192 -31.90 -11.50 -5.52
C GLU A 192 -32.60 -10.13 -5.34
N GLU A 193 -32.42 -9.23 -6.31
CA GLU A 193 -32.96 -7.86 -6.35
C GLU A 193 -32.38 -6.86 -5.32
N GLN A 194 -31.51 -7.31 -4.41
CA GLN A 194 -30.85 -6.46 -3.43
C GLN A 194 -29.42 -6.14 -3.85
N ARG A 195 -28.91 -4.99 -3.38
CA ARG A 195 -27.49 -4.65 -3.47
C ARG A 195 -26.80 -5.10 -2.20
N ILE A 196 -25.86 -6.01 -2.32
CA ILE A 196 -25.07 -6.51 -1.19
C ILE A 196 -23.64 -6.02 -1.31
N PHE A 197 -23.09 -5.59 -0.19
CA PHE A 197 -21.68 -5.24 -0.05
C PHE A 197 -20.97 -6.32 0.76
N TYR A 198 -19.92 -6.87 0.17
CA TYR A 198 -18.94 -7.70 0.87
C TYR A 198 -17.60 -6.92 0.88
N PRO A 199 -16.85 -6.94 2.00
CA PRO A 199 -15.57 -6.25 2.09
C PRO A 199 -14.60 -6.57 0.95
N GLU A 200 -14.64 -7.79 0.41
CA GLU A 200 -13.85 -8.29 -0.70
C GLU A 200 -14.08 -7.51 -2.01
N HIS A 201 -15.24 -6.86 -2.17
CA HIS A 201 -15.50 -5.98 -3.31
C HIS A 201 -14.58 -4.75 -3.32
N LEU A 202 -13.86 -4.46 -2.23
CA LEU A 202 -12.85 -3.41 -2.15
C LEU A 202 -11.46 -3.85 -2.63
N ILE A 203 -11.26 -5.13 -3.01
CA ILE A 203 -9.93 -5.69 -3.24
C ILE A 203 -9.13 -4.92 -4.31
N ASP A 204 -9.76 -4.53 -5.41
CA ASP A 204 -9.07 -3.80 -6.48
C ASP A 204 -8.66 -2.39 -6.02
N SER A 205 -9.55 -1.68 -5.31
CA SER A 205 -9.22 -0.39 -4.69
C SER A 205 -8.08 -0.53 -3.67
N LEU A 206 -8.06 -1.63 -2.92
CA LEU A 206 -7.07 -1.86 -1.88
C LEU A 206 -5.70 -2.19 -2.45
N VAL A 207 -5.64 -3.04 -3.48
CA VAL A 207 -4.39 -3.32 -4.21
C VAL A 207 -3.81 -2.04 -4.78
N GLU A 208 -4.65 -1.23 -5.43
CA GLU A 208 -4.24 0.05 -6.01
C GLU A 208 -3.69 1.00 -4.94
N ILE A 209 -4.38 1.14 -3.81
CA ILE A 209 -3.93 2.01 -2.71
C ILE A 209 -2.67 1.48 -2.02
N ILE A 210 -2.45 0.17 -1.92
CA ILE A 210 -1.20 -0.42 -1.42
C ILE A 210 -0.02 -0.05 -2.33
N LEU A 211 -0.20 -0.18 -3.65
CA LEU A 211 0.83 0.16 -4.64
C LEU A 211 1.13 1.67 -4.65
N ILE A 212 0.09 2.50 -4.64
CA ILE A 212 0.20 3.96 -4.51
C ILE A 212 0.94 4.32 -3.23
N SER A 213 0.59 3.70 -2.10
CA SER A 213 1.25 3.95 -0.81
C SER A 213 2.74 3.62 -0.88
N LYS A 214 3.09 2.45 -1.41
CA LYS A 214 4.50 2.03 -1.57
C LYS A 214 5.29 3.01 -2.44
N LYS A 215 4.71 3.43 -3.57
CA LYS A 215 5.31 4.41 -4.50
C LYS A 215 5.44 5.78 -3.85
N TRP A 216 4.38 6.27 -3.21
CA TRP A 216 4.33 7.55 -2.52
C TRP A 216 5.37 7.66 -1.41
N ILE A 217 5.46 6.66 -0.53
CA ILE A 217 6.44 6.64 0.56
C ILE A 217 7.87 6.73 0.01
N LYS A 218 8.16 5.96 -1.06
CA LYS A 218 9.47 5.97 -1.71
C LYS A 218 9.80 7.36 -2.28
N GLU A 219 8.94 7.89 -3.14
CA GLU A 219 9.17 9.18 -3.81
C GLU A 219 9.19 10.34 -2.81
N LEU A 220 8.36 10.29 -1.76
CA LEU A 220 8.35 11.28 -0.68
C LEU A 220 9.64 11.24 0.14
N SER A 221 10.18 10.05 0.43
CA SER A 221 11.46 9.89 1.13
C SER A 221 12.63 10.43 0.29
N GLU A 222 12.64 10.11 -1.01
CA GLU A 222 13.61 10.66 -1.98
C GLU A 222 13.53 12.19 -2.04
N PHE A 223 12.31 12.76 -2.11
CA PHE A 223 12.09 14.20 -2.07
C PHE A 223 12.59 14.84 -0.77
N LYS A 224 12.30 14.24 0.40
CA LYS A 224 12.76 14.74 1.70
C LYS A 224 14.29 14.78 1.83
N ASN A 225 15.01 13.92 1.10
CA ASN A 225 16.48 13.96 1.08
C ASN A 225 17.05 15.06 0.16
N THR A 226 16.21 15.74 -0.62
CA THR A 226 16.62 16.83 -1.53
C THR A 226 16.38 18.23 -0.96
N ILE A 227 15.65 18.34 0.15
CA ILE A 227 15.38 19.58 0.90
C ILE A 227 16.24 19.61 2.16
#